data_AF-A0A7S0HF08-F1
#
_entry.id   AF-A0A7S0HF08-F1
#
_cell.length_a   1.000
_cell.length_b   1.000
_cell.length_c   1.000
_cell.angle_alpha   90.00
_cell.angle_beta   90.00
_cell.angle_gamma   90.00
#
_symmetry.space_group_name_H-M   'P 1'
#
loop_
_entity.id
_entity.type
_entity.pdbx_description
1 polymer ?
#
loop_
_entity_poly.entity_id
_entity_poly.type
_entity_poly.pdbx_seq_one_letter_code
_entity_poly.pdbx_strand_id
1 'polypeptide(L)'
;AKTRDAAAYLLGKLLTRPDMEDGPLVSFLQWCRVRLEQEGMQNSLLATGIHQALAQIFRQGQRKSLLDKVPLVLDILHYESSQNKSSLQRHLVCKLSQRIGLTYLPPRVVTWRYNRGHRSLLENLKGKQQLSKEAGEVNKAEKEDNDEEDDSYVPLEIEYVIDSLLKGLCDRDSVVRWSAAKGIGRVTARLPKHLADEVVGAVIELFSTQNAISVNSWHGGCLALAELARRGLLLPHRLEAVVQLVVRALKFDVRRGSASVGANVRDAASFVCWAFARAYDPSDMLPHVPELAKGLLVQTVLDREINCRRAASAAFQENVGRQGNYPHGIDIVTRTDYFAVGNRSNSFLVVAPYIALFEAYQEGIIDYAVEFQLRHWDKNIRLLSASLLRSLG
;
A
#
# COMPACT_ATOMS: atom_id res chain seq x y z
N ALA A 1 -12.09 16.82 21.17
CA ALA A 1 -11.20 15.79 20.59
C ALA A 1 -10.28 15.18 21.65
N LYS A 2 -9.35 15.96 22.24
CA LYS A 2 -8.36 15.45 23.23
C LYS A 2 -8.98 14.72 24.44
N THR A 3 -10.08 15.22 25.00
CA THR A 3 -10.77 14.57 26.13
C THR A 3 -11.33 13.19 25.76
N ARG A 4 -11.90 13.05 24.55
CA ARG A 4 -12.40 11.76 24.04
C ARG A 4 -11.24 10.79 23.80
N ASP A 5 -10.12 11.29 23.28
CA ASP A 5 -8.93 10.48 23.06
C ASP A 5 -8.36 9.93 24.38
N ALA A 6 -8.28 10.79 25.41
CA ALA A 6 -7.87 10.41 26.75
C ALA A 6 -8.85 9.43 27.40
N ALA A 7 -10.17 9.67 27.30
CA ALA A 7 -11.20 8.79 27.84
C ALA A 7 -11.16 7.40 27.18
N ALA A 8 -11.06 7.33 25.85
CA ALA A 8 -10.95 6.06 25.14
C ALA A 8 -9.67 5.30 25.51
N TYR A 9 -8.54 6.01 25.69
CA TYR A 9 -7.29 5.39 26.13
C TYR A 9 -7.42 4.83 27.56
N LEU A 10 -8.00 5.61 28.48
CA LEU A 10 -8.25 5.21 29.86
C LEU A 10 -9.16 3.99 29.94
N LEU A 11 -10.28 4.00 29.20
CA LEU A 11 -11.19 2.86 29.10
C LEU A 11 -10.48 1.61 28.56
N GLY A 12 -9.66 1.78 27.51
CA GLY A 12 -8.85 0.71 26.97
C GLY A 12 -7.85 0.12 27.98
N LYS A 13 -7.27 0.95 28.86
CA LYS A 13 -6.39 0.48 29.95
C LYS A 13 -7.14 -0.20 31.07
N LEU A 14 -8.27 0.38 31.48
CA LEU A 14 -9.05 -0.07 32.63
C LEU A 14 -9.73 -1.40 32.33
N LEU A 15 -10.48 -1.48 31.22
CA LEU A 15 -11.31 -2.64 30.88
C LEU A 15 -10.52 -3.85 30.36
N THR A 16 -9.20 -3.70 30.17
CA THR A 16 -8.32 -4.80 29.77
C THR A 16 -7.48 -5.33 30.93
N ARG A 17 -7.76 -4.90 32.16
CA ARG A 17 -7.17 -5.50 33.36
C ARG A 17 -7.81 -6.87 33.65
N PRO A 18 -7.05 -7.83 34.21
CA PRO A 18 -7.56 -9.16 34.52
C PRO A 18 -8.81 -9.18 35.40
N ASP A 19 -8.93 -8.25 36.36
CA ASP A 19 -10.07 -8.15 37.27
C ASP A 19 -11.36 -7.59 36.63
N MET A 20 -11.29 -7.11 35.38
CA MET A 20 -12.40 -6.48 34.66
C MET A 20 -12.97 -7.35 33.54
N GLU A 21 -12.35 -8.50 33.24
CA GLU A 21 -12.60 -9.28 32.01
C GLU A 21 -14.01 -9.90 31.96
N ASP A 22 -14.48 -10.51 33.04
CA ASP A 22 -15.68 -11.36 33.00
C ASP A 22 -17.00 -10.63 33.28
N GLY A 23 -16.94 -9.44 33.90
CA GLY A 23 -18.14 -8.64 34.22
C GLY A 23 -18.12 -7.28 33.56
N PRO A 24 -17.31 -6.33 34.07
CA PRO A 24 -17.32 -4.94 33.61
C PRO A 24 -17.07 -4.77 32.10
N LEU A 25 -16.13 -5.52 31.52
CA LEU A 25 -15.87 -5.48 30.09
C LEU A 25 -17.09 -5.96 29.29
N VAL A 26 -17.68 -7.10 29.66
CA VAL A 26 -18.87 -7.64 28.97
C VAL A 26 -20.04 -6.67 29.05
N SER A 27 -20.33 -6.13 30.24
CA SER A 27 -21.38 -5.12 30.43
C SER A 27 -21.11 -3.86 29.59
N PHE A 28 -19.85 -3.42 29.49
CA PHE A 28 -19.49 -2.27 28.66
C PHE A 28 -19.70 -2.56 27.17
N LEU A 29 -19.32 -3.74 26.68
CA LEU A 29 -19.54 -4.12 25.27
C LEU A 29 -21.03 -4.21 24.93
N GLN A 30 -21.85 -4.77 25.81
CA GLN A 30 -23.30 -4.80 25.66
C GLN A 30 -23.89 -3.38 25.66
N TRP A 31 -23.43 -2.52 26.57
CA TRP A 31 -23.84 -1.11 26.59
C TRP A 31 -23.48 -0.40 25.29
N CYS A 32 -22.27 -0.63 24.75
CA CYS A 32 -21.86 -0.07 23.46
C CYS A 32 -22.82 -0.48 22.34
N ARG A 33 -23.18 -1.76 22.26
CA ARG A 33 -24.14 -2.27 21.27
C ARG A 33 -25.48 -1.57 21.37
N VAL A 34 -26.11 -1.61 22.55
CA VAL A 34 -27.43 -1.01 22.78
C VAL A 34 -27.44 0.48 22.45
N ARG A 35 -26.38 1.22 22.83
CA ARG A 35 -26.29 2.66 22.55
C ARG A 35 -26.06 2.98 21.08
N LEU A 36 -25.29 2.17 20.36
CA LEU A 36 -25.12 2.34 18.92
C LEU A 36 -26.43 2.04 18.18
N GLU A 37 -27.18 1.01 18.60
CA GLU A 37 -28.49 0.66 18.04
C GLU A 37 -29.53 1.76 18.28
N GLN A 38 -29.58 2.34 19.49
CA GLN A 38 -30.58 3.34 19.85
C GLN A 38 -30.25 4.75 19.38
N GLU A 39 -29.00 5.18 19.55
CA GLU A 39 -28.60 6.58 19.40
C GLU A 39 -27.53 6.80 18.33
N GLY A 40 -26.89 5.74 17.82
CA GLY A 40 -25.70 5.84 16.97
C GLY A 40 -25.93 6.65 15.68
N MET A 41 -27.14 6.56 15.10
CA MET A 41 -27.52 7.32 13.91
C MET A 41 -27.58 8.83 14.18
N GLN A 42 -28.17 9.21 15.31
CA GLN A 42 -28.49 10.59 15.66
C GLN A 42 -27.32 11.27 16.39
N ASN A 43 -26.49 10.48 17.07
CA ASN A 43 -25.41 10.94 17.92
C ASN A 43 -24.03 10.48 17.41
N SER A 44 -23.54 11.14 16.35
CA SER A 44 -22.23 10.85 15.76
C SER A 44 -21.07 10.98 16.76
N LEU A 45 -21.19 11.87 17.76
CA LEU A 45 -20.16 12.06 18.77
C LEU A 45 -20.04 10.82 19.69
N LEU A 46 -21.17 10.31 20.17
CA LEU A 46 -21.25 9.09 20.97
C LEU A 46 -20.74 7.90 20.18
N ALA A 47 -21.24 7.70 18.95
CA ALA A 47 -20.82 6.60 18.11
C ALA A 47 -19.31 6.63 17.86
N THR A 48 -18.74 7.80 17.57
CA THR A 48 -17.27 7.94 17.42
C THR A 48 -16.52 7.58 18.71
N GLY A 49 -17.04 7.99 19.87
CA GLY A 49 -16.46 7.66 21.18
C GLY A 49 -16.45 6.16 21.45
N ILE A 50 -17.55 5.48 21.16
CA ILE A 50 -17.67 4.03 21.30
C ILE A 50 -16.65 3.31 20.43
N HIS A 51 -16.59 3.59 19.12
CA HIS A 51 -15.58 2.99 18.24
C HIS A 51 -14.15 3.23 18.70
N GLN A 52 -13.90 4.42 19.22
CA GLN A 52 -12.57 4.78 19.68
C GLN A 52 -12.19 3.99 20.95
N ALA A 53 -13.13 3.82 21.88
CA ALA A 53 -12.94 2.98 23.07
C ALA A 53 -12.75 1.50 22.68
N LEU A 54 -13.63 0.95 21.83
CA LEU A 54 -13.53 -0.42 21.33
C LEU A 54 -12.19 -0.68 20.63
N ALA A 55 -11.76 0.25 19.77
CA ALA A 55 -10.45 0.17 19.17
C ALA A 55 -9.35 0.12 20.25
N GLN A 56 -9.35 1.01 21.25
CA GLN A 56 -8.34 1.02 22.30
C GLN A 56 -8.35 -0.24 23.17
N ILE A 57 -9.51 -0.80 23.49
CA ILE A 57 -9.64 -2.09 24.20
C ILE A 57 -8.92 -3.18 23.40
N PHE A 58 -9.26 -3.33 22.12
CA PHE A 58 -8.64 -4.33 21.24
C PHE A 58 -7.17 -4.05 20.88
N ARG A 59 -6.67 -2.83 21.14
CA ARG A 59 -5.24 -2.52 21.01
C ARG A 59 -4.43 -3.08 22.18
N GLN A 60 -5.02 -3.02 23.36
CA GLN A 60 -4.31 -3.14 24.63
C GLN A 60 -4.58 -4.49 25.31
N GLY A 61 -5.76 -5.06 25.08
CA GLY A 61 -6.16 -6.32 25.67
C GLY A 61 -5.43 -7.50 25.08
N GLN A 62 -5.29 -8.54 25.90
CA GLN A 62 -4.66 -9.79 25.52
C GLN A 62 -5.62 -10.62 24.68
N ARG A 63 -5.09 -11.38 23.72
CA ARG A 63 -5.90 -12.25 22.86
C ARG A 63 -6.77 -13.21 23.67
N LYS A 64 -6.19 -13.86 24.68
CA LYS A 64 -6.88 -14.85 25.53
C LYS A 64 -8.15 -14.27 26.17
N SER A 65 -8.06 -13.03 26.63
CA SER A 65 -9.14 -12.32 27.33
C SER A 65 -10.22 -11.76 26.40
N LEU A 66 -9.89 -11.51 25.12
CA LEU A 66 -10.78 -10.84 24.18
C LEU A 66 -11.45 -11.79 23.18
N LEU A 67 -10.88 -12.99 22.94
CA LEU A 67 -11.29 -13.88 21.87
C LEU A 67 -12.76 -14.32 21.98
N ASP A 68 -13.21 -14.66 23.18
CA ASP A 68 -14.59 -15.03 23.50
C ASP A 68 -15.59 -13.86 23.37
N LYS A 69 -15.08 -12.62 23.41
CA LYS A 69 -15.87 -11.39 23.36
C LYS A 69 -15.95 -10.79 21.95
N VAL A 70 -15.21 -11.35 20.99
CA VAL A 70 -15.20 -10.87 19.59
C VAL A 70 -16.59 -10.90 18.94
N PRO A 71 -17.41 -11.96 19.10
CA PRO A 71 -18.75 -12.00 18.48
C PRO A 71 -19.62 -10.79 18.86
N LEU A 72 -19.57 -10.34 20.12
CA LEU A 72 -20.31 -9.17 20.59
C LEU A 72 -19.92 -7.89 19.85
N VAL A 73 -18.67 -7.79 19.38
CA VAL A 73 -18.14 -6.61 18.70
C VAL A 73 -18.31 -6.70 17.19
N LEU A 74 -18.35 -7.91 16.62
CA LEU A 74 -18.73 -8.09 15.22
C LEU A 74 -20.16 -7.65 14.95
N ASP A 75 -21.11 -8.02 15.83
CA ASP A 75 -22.50 -7.55 15.75
C ASP A 75 -22.59 -6.03 15.63
N ILE A 76 -21.75 -5.32 16.41
CA ILE A 76 -21.64 -3.86 16.38
C ILE A 76 -21.16 -3.37 15.01
N LEU A 77 -20.17 -4.03 14.40
CA LEU A 77 -19.66 -3.65 13.08
C LEU A 77 -20.69 -3.89 11.96
N HIS A 78 -21.43 -4.99 12.03
CA HIS A 78 -22.47 -5.34 11.06
C HIS A 78 -23.63 -4.35 11.07
N TYR A 79 -24.11 -3.95 12.25
CA TYR A 79 -25.24 -3.04 12.38
C TYR A 79 -25.01 -1.69 11.67
N GLU A 80 -23.75 -1.25 11.61
CA GLU A 80 -23.45 0.09 11.12
C GLU A 80 -23.10 0.18 9.63
N SER A 81 -23.15 -0.89 8.83
CA SER A 81 -22.78 -0.83 7.41
C SER A 81 -23.71 0.02 6.53
N SER A 82 -24.77 0.60 7.08
CA SER A 82 -25.89 1.25 6.36
C SER A 82 -25.95 2.78 6.43
N GLN A 83 -24.94 3.50 6.98
CA GLN A 83 -25.15 4.90 7.39
C GLN A 83 -24.07 5.93 7.00
N ASN A 84 -24.49 7.21 6.98
CA ASN A 84 -23.68 8.43 6.78
C ASN A 84 -22.65 8.65 7.91
N LYS A 85 -21.60 7.83 7.93
CA LYS A 85 -20.51 7.94 8.91
C LYS A 85 -19.56 9.09 8.60
N SER A 86 -19.05 9.76 9.62
CA SER A 86 -17.92 10.69 9.49
C SER A 86 -16.64 9.96 9.04
N SER A 87 -15.69 10.69 8.45
CA SER A 87 -14.37 10.15 8.06
C SER A 87 -13.67 9.40 9.20
N LEU A 88 -13.73 9.99 10.40
CA LEU A 88 -13.11 9.43 11.59
C LEU A 88 -13.78 8.11 12.03
N GLN A 89 -15.11 8.01 11.96
CA GLN A 89 -15.80 6.76 12.29
C GLN A 89 -15.39 5.63 11.34
N ARG A 90 -15.38 5.89 10.02
CA ARG A 90 -14.95 4.88 9.03
C ARG A 90 -13.50 4.45 9.23
N HIS A 91 -12.62 5.40 9.58
CA HIS A 91 -11.23 5.11 9.95
C HIS A 91 -11.12 4.23 11.21
N LEU A 92 -11.91 4.51 12.25
CA LEU A 92 -11.93 3.73 13.48
C LEU A 92 -12.51 2.33 13.27
N VAL A 93 -13.55 2.20 12.44
CA VAL A 93 -14.11 0.91 11.99
C VAL A 93 -13.01 0.07 11.34
N CYS A 94 -12.27 0.62 10.36
CA CYS A 94 -11.15 -0.11 9.75
C CYS A 94 -10.10 -0.57 10.77
N LYS A 95 -9.77 0.27 11.76
CA LYS A 95 -8.85 -0.09 12.85
C LYS A 95 -9.39 -1.20 13.74
N LEU A 96 -10.70 -1.18 14.02
CA LEU A 96 -11.34 -2.19 14.84
C LEU A 96 -11.44 -3.52 14.10
N SER A 97 -11.92 -3.54 12.84
CA SER A 97 -11.96 -4.73 11.97
C SER A 97 -10.58 -5.39 11.89
N GLN A 98 -9.54 -4.60 11.64
CA GLN A 98 -8.16 -5.09 11.65
C GLN A 98 -7.81 -5.77 12.97
N ARG A 99 -8.11 -5.16 14.12
CA ARG A 99 -7.73 -5.73 15.42
C ARG A 99 -8.53 -6.98 15.77
N ILE A 100 -9.79 -7.05 15.36
CA ILE A 100 -10.61 -8.24 15.46
C ILE A 100 -9.98 -9.39 14.67
N GLY A 101 -9.61 -9.16 13.41
CA GLY A 101 -8.90 -10.17 12.61
C GLY A 101 -7.59 -10.64 13.27
N LEU A 102 -6.84 -9.72 13.87
CA LEU A 102 -5.62 -10.04 14.63
C LEU A 102 -5.89 -10.66 16.02
N THR A 103 -7.14 -10.67 16.48
CA THR A 103 -7.53 -11.37 17.72
C THR A 103 -7.88 -12.81 17.38
N TYR A 104 -8.65 -13.04 16.31
CA TYR A 104 -8.93 -14.37 15.80
C TYR A 104 -7.65 -15.11 15.39
N LEU A 105 -6.84 -14.49 14.53
CA LEU A 105 -5.62 -15.09 13.98
C LEU A 105 -4.45 -14.86 14.94
N PRO A 106 -3.90 -15.86 15.63
CA PRO A 106 -2.73 -15.65 16.49
C PRO A 106 -1.50 -15.22 15.68
N PRO A 107 -0.52 -14.53 16.30
CA PRO A 107 0.78 -14.32 15.66
C PRO A 107 1.42 -15.66 15.28
N ARG A 108 1.96 -15.76 14.07
CA ARG A 108 2.61 -16.97 13.55
C ARG A 108 3.84 -16.62 12.73
N VAL A 109 4.77 -17.57 12.63
CA VAL A 109 5.91 -17.46 11.70
C VAL A 109 5.43 -17.89 10.33
N VAL A 110 5.35 -16.94 9.40
CA VAL A 110 4.92 -17.21 8.04
C VAL A 110 6.13 -17.64 7.22
N THR A 111 6.28 -18.94 6.99
CA THR A 111 7.40 -19.54 6.24
C THR A 111 7.29 -19.31 4.74
N TRP A 112 6.08 -19.34 4.20
CA TRP A 112 5.79 -19.13 2.77
C TRP A 112 6.04 -17.70 2.27
N ARG A 113 6.17 -16.72 3.17
CA ARG A 113 6.35 -15.33 2.76
C ARG A 113 7.67 -15.20 1.99
N TYR A 114 7.65 -14.37 0.96
CA TYR A 114 8.86 -14.02 0.25
C TYR A 114 9.87 -13.36 1.20
N ASN A 115 11.11 -13.84 1.16
CA ASN A 115 12.21 -13.31 1.94
C ASN A 115 13.49 -13.31 1.10
N ARG A 116 13.93 -12.10 0.72
CA ARG A 116 15.17 -11.83 -0.02
C ARG A 116 16.44 -12.33 0.68
N GLY A 117 16.38 -12.72 1.96
CA GLY A 117 17.56 -13.07 2.74
C GLY A 117 18.37 -11.82 3.11
N HIS A 118 19.09 -11.88 4.23
CA HIS A 118 19.96 -10.80 4.72
C HIS A 118 19.29 -9.46 5.07
N ARG A 119 18.37 -9.49 6.04
CA ARG A 119 18.00 -8.29 6.82
C ARG A 119 18.96 -7.99 7.97
N SER A 120 19.90 -8.89 8.26
CA SER A 120 20.90 -8.70 9.29
C SER A 120 22.13 -7.99 8.71
N LEU A 121 22.45 -6.81 9.24
CA LEU A 121 23.67 -6.08 8.91
C LEU A 121 24.92 -6.95 9.13
N LEU A 122 24.89 -7.87 10.11
CA LEU A 122 25.97 -8.79 10.45
C LEU A 122 26.27 -9.81 9.35
N GLU A 123 25.25 -10.30 8.64
CA GLU A 123 25.48 -11.25 7.53
C GLU A 123 26.01 -10.51 6.30
N ASN A 124 25.51 -9.30 6.03
CA ASN A 124 26.05 -8.42 4.98
C ASN A 124 27.51 -8.01 5.25
N LEU A 125 27.89 -7.84 6.52
CA LEU A 125 29.28 -7.57 6.94
C LEU A 125 30.17 -8.82 6.80
N LYS A 126 29.65 -10.01 7.11
CA LYS A 126 30.38 -11.28 6.94
C LYS A 126 30.62 -11.63 5.47
N GLY A 127 29.64 -11.39 4.60
CA GLY A 127 29.78 -11.63 3.15
C GLY A 127 30.85 -10.76 2.47
N LYS A 128 31.13 -9.56 3.00
CA LYS A 128 32.21 -8.69 2.49
C LYS A 128 33.62 -9.16 2.88
N GLN A 129 33.78 -9.99 3.93
CA GLN A 129 35.08 -10.53 4.31
C GLN A 129 35.44 -11.82 3.56
N GLN A 130 34.46 -12.52 2.97
CA GLN A 130 34.70 -13.78 2.24
C GLN A 130 34.94 -13.62 0.73
N LEU A 131 34.77 -12.42 0.17
CA LEU A 131 35.03 -12.13 -1.26
C LEU A 131 36.51 -12.17 -1.68
N SER A 132 37.43 -12.70 -0.86
CA SER A 132 38.85 -12.86 -1.21
C SER A 132 39.36 -14.29 -1.21
N LYS A 133 38.55 -15.31 -0.87
CA LYS A 133 38.97 -16.72 -1.02
C LYS A 133 37.78 -17.60 -1.39
N GLU A 134 38.00 -18.37 -2.45
CA GLU A 134 37.20 -19.50 -2.96
C GLU A 134 36.06 -19.15 -3.93
N ALA A 135 36.45 -19.19 -5.22
CA ALA A 135 35.59 -19.63 -6.29
C ALA A 135 35.31 -21.13 -6.11
N GLY A 136 34.04 -21.50 -5.88
CA GLY A 136 33.61 -22.89 -5.77
C GLY A 136 32.33 -23.00 -4.95
N GLU A 137 31.30 -23.58 -5.57
CA GLU A 137 30.03 -24.01 -4.95
C GLU A 137 29.11 -22.89 -4.44
N VAL A 138 28.38 -22.31 -5.40
CA VAL A 138 27.08 -21.68 -5.11
C VAL A 138 26.16 -22.79 -4.63
N ASN A 139 26.04 -22.93 -3.31
CA ASN A 139 24.89 -23.56 -2.68
C ASN A 139 23.63 -22.76 -3.09
N LYS A 140 23.07 -23.10 -4.26
CA LYS A 140 21.64 -23.00 -4.48
C LYS A 140 21.03 -23.96 -3.46
N ALA A 141 20.81 -23.46 -2.25
CA ALA A 141 19.72 -23.97 -1.44
C ALA A 141 18.46 -23.67 -2.25
N GLU A 142 18.11 -24.60 -3.13
CA GLU A 142 16.74 -24.86 -3.50
C GLU A 142 15.97 -24.83 -2.18
N LYS A 143 15.28 -23.72 -1.92
CA LYS A 143 14.19 -23.78 -0.96
C LYS A 143 13.19 -24.67 -1.65
N GLU A 144 13.25 -25.95 -1.32
CA GLU A 144 12.12 -26.84 -1.46
C GLU A 144 10.90 -26.02 -1.03
N ASP A 145 9.97 -25.81 -1.97
CA ASP A 145 8.60 -25.45 -1.65
C ASP A 145 8.16 -26.57 -0.70
N ASN A 146 8.35 -26.38 0.61
CA ASN A 146 7.56 -27.07 1.61
C ASN A 146 6.14 -26.51 1.43
N ASP A 147 5.49 -26.97 0.37
CA ASP A 147 4.05 -26.97 0.14
C ASP A 147 3.40 -27.96 1.13
N GLU A 148 3.85 -27.97 2.39
CA GLU A 148 2.99 -28.40 3.47
C GLU A 148 1.87 -27.37 3.50
N GLU A 149 0.71 -27.75 2.95
CA GLU A 149 -0.53 -27.00 3.10
C GLU A 149 -0.71 -26.70 4.58
N ASP A 150 -0.48 -25.43 4.92
CA ASP A 150 -0.65 -24.91 6.25
C ASP A 150 -2.16 -24.90 6.55
N ASP A 151 -2.67 -26.05 6.98
CA ASP A 151 -4.03 -26.36 7.40
C ASP A 151 -4.45 -25.63 8.69
N SER A 152 -3.82 -24.48 8.98
CA SER A 152 -4.20 -23.69 10.13
C SER A 152 -5.67 -23.27 9.99
N TYR A 153 -6.47 -23.63 10.98
CA TYR A 153 -7.88 -23.26 11.03
C TYR A 153 -8.05 -21.73 10.96
N VAL A 154 -8.82 -21.27 9.97
CA VAL A 154 -9.20 -19.87 9.81
C VAL A 154 -10.69 -19.71 10.09
N PRO A 155 -11.08 -18.93 11.12
CA PRO A 155 -12.49 -18.67 11.40
C PRO A 155 -13.19 -17.96 10.24
N LEU A 156 -14.46 -18.30 9.96
CA LEU A 156 -15.26 -17.70 8.87
C LEU A 156 -15.40 -16.17 9.02
N GLU A 157 -15.38 -15.67 10.25
CA GLU A 157 -15.46 -14.24 10.54
C GLU A 157 -14.28 -13.42 9.95
N ILE A 158 -13.18 -14.09 9.60
CA ILE A 158 -12.07 -13.46 8.90
C ILE A 158 -12.46 -12.99 7.51
N GLU A 159 -13.36 -13.68 6.81
CA GLU A 159 -13.86 -13.26 5.51
C GLU A 159 -14.54 -11.88 5.62
N TYR A 160 -15.38 -11.70 6.64
CA TYR A 160 -16.01 -10.41 6.93
C TYR A 160 -14.98 -9.31 7.25
N VAL A 161 -13.93 -9.64 8.00
CA VAL A 161 -12.84 -8.68 8.29
C VAL A 161 -12.14 -8.27 6.99
N ILE A 162 -11.83 -9.22 6.10
CA ILE A 162 -11.20 -8.94 4.81
C ILE A 162 -12.11 -8.09 3.93
N ASP A 163 -13.39 -8.46 3.78
CA ASP A 163 -14.38 -7.68 3.02
C ASP A 163 -14.53 -6.24 3.55
N SER A 164 -14.61 -6.06 4.86
CA SER A 164 -14.65 -4.75 5.52
C SER A 164 -13.43 -3.90 5.16
N LEU A 165 -12.23 -4.51 5.15
CA LEU A 165 -10.99 -3.83 4.79
C LEU A 165 -10.91 -3.54 3.29
N LEU A 166 -11.33 -4.46 2.41
CA LEU A 166 -11.38 -4.24 0.96
C LEU A 166 -12.32 -3.08 0.61
N LYS A 167 -13.51 -3.01 1.22
CA LYS A 167 -14.40 -1.84 1.12
C LYS A 167 -13.72 -0.56 1.59
N GLY A 168 -12.94 -0.64 2.68
CA GLY A 168 -12.14 0.47 3.19
C GLY A 168 -11.05 0.96 2.23
N LEU A 169 -10.52 0.12 1.34
CA LEU A 169 -9.58 0.53 0.28
C LEU A 169 -10.24 1.42 -0.77
N CYS A 170 -11.56 1.32 -0.95
CA CYS A 170 -12.34 2.10 -1.89
C CYS A 170 -12.95 3.37 -1.26
N ASP A 171 -12.68 3.65 0.03
CA ASP A 171 -13.26 4.79 0.74
C ASP A 171 -12.87 6.12 0.08
N ARG A 172 -13.74 7.14 0.19
CA ARG A 172 -13.50 8.49 -0.32
C ARG A 172 -12.32 9.20 0.35
N ASP A 173 -12.02 8.89 1.61
CA ASP A 173 -10.96 9.55 2.37
C ASP A 173 -9.67 8.72 2.41
N SER A 174 -8.54 9.33 2.04
CA SER A 174 -7.24 8.66 2.02
C SER A 174 -6.80 8.09 3.38
N VAL A 175 -7.19 8.71 4.49
CA VAL A 175 -6.86 8.22 5.84
C VAL A 175 -7.53 6.88 6.16
N VAL A 176 -8.72 6.63 5.59
CA VAL A 176 -9.44 5.36 5.73
C VAL A 176 -8.76 4.31 4.87
N ARG A 177 -8.50 4.61 3.58
CA ARG A 177 -7.79 3.73 2.64
C ARG A 177 -6.43 3.28 3.17
N TRP A 178 -5.65 4.20 3.74
CA TRP A 178 -4.36 3.88 4.35
C TRP A 178 -4.49 2.95 5.57
N SER A 179 -5.51 3.15 6.40
CA SER A 179 -5.78 2.25 7.52
C SER A 179 -6.19 0.86 7.05
N ALA A 180 -7.03 0.79 6.02
CA ALA A 180 -7.46 -0.45 5.40
C ALA A 180 -6.28 -1.22 4.78
N ALA A 181 -5.40 -0.56 4.01
CA ALA A 181 -4.20 -1.17 3.42
C ALA A 181 -3.27 -1.78 4.48
N LYS A 182 -3.06 -1.07 5.59
CA LYS A 182 -2.31 -1.59 6.75
C LYS A 182 -3.01 -2.76 7.43
N GLY A 183 -4.34 -2.76 7.42
CA GLY A 183 -5.19 -3.85 7.88
C GLY A 183 -4.98 -5.10 7.06
N ILE A 184 -5.18 -5.00 5.74
CA ILE A 184 -4.95 -6.07 4.76
C ILE A 184 -3.56 -6.68 4.98
N GLY A 185 -2.49 -5.89 4.88
CA GLY A 185 -1.15 -6.43 5.06
C GLY A 185 -0.89 -7.09 6.43
N ARG A 186 -1.59 -6.70 7.50
CA ARG A 186 -1.41 -7.31 8.82
C ARG A 186 -2.24 -8.58 9.03
N VAL A 187 -3.45 -8.63 8.48
CA VAL A 187 -4.33 -9.81 8.56
C VAL A 187 -3.83 -10.88 7.59
N THR A 188 -3.52 -10.52 6.35
CA THR A 188 -2.94 -11.42 5.34
C THR A 188 -1.65 -12.09 5.82
N ALA A 189 -0.81 -11.38 6.60
CA ALA A 189 0.38 -11.94 7.23
C ALA A 189 0.10 -13.01 8.31
N ARG A 190 -1.14 -13.43 8.51
CA ARG A 190 -1.53 -14.49 9.45
C ARG A 190 -2.37 -15.59 8.80
N LEU A 191 -2.59 -15.49 7.49
CA LEU A 191 -3.36 -16.46 6.71
C LEU A 191 -2.41 -17.52 6.10
N PRO A 192 -2.90 -18.76 5.88
CA PRO A 192 -2.26 -19.74 4.99
C PRO A 192 -1.91 -19.16 3.62
N LYS A 193 -0.94 -19.78 2.92
CA LYS A 193 -0.43 -19.34 1.60
C LYS A 193 -1.57 -19.12 0.60
N HIS A 194 -2.48 -20.09 0.48
CA HIS A 194 -3.60 -20.04 -0.47
C HIS A 194 -4.56 -18.87 -0.19
N LEU A 195 -5.07 -18.73 1.04
CA LEU A 195 -5.95 -17.61 1.40
C LEU A 195 -5.24 -16.26 1.32
N ALA A 196 -3.94 -16.21 1.63
CA ALA A 196 -3.19 -14.98 1.49
C ALA A 196 -3.08 -14.54 0.02
N ASP A 197 -2.86 -15.48 -0.89
CA ASP A 197 -2.82 -15.23 -2.33
C ASP A 197 -4.21 -14.86 -2.89
N GLU A 198 -5.31 -15.42 -2.36
CA GLU A 198 -6.67 -14.98 -2.66
C GLU A 198 -6.90 -13.50 -2.28
N VAL A 199 -6.41 -13.07 -1.12
CA VAL A 199 -6.49 -11.65 -0.72
C VAL A 199 -5.69 -10.76 -1.67
N VAL A 200 -4.52 -11.23 -2.15
CA VAL A 200 -3.76 -10.50 -3.19
C VAL A 200 -4.58 -10.40 -4.48
N GLY A 201 -5.25 -11.49 -4.89
CA GLY A 201 -6.19 -11.51 -6.01
C GLY A 201 -7.30 -10.46 -5.87
N ALA A 202 -7.97 -10.40 -4.72
CA ALA A 202 -9.00 -9.42 -4.44
C ALA A 202 -8.48 -7.96 -4.49
N VAL A 203 -7.23 -7.72 -4.08
CA VAL A 203 -6.59 -6.39 -4.22
C VAL A 203 -6.31 -6.06 -5.68
N ILE A 204 -5.91 -7.04 -6.49
CA ILE A 204 -5.69 -6.88 -7.95
C ILE A 204 -7.00 -6.52 -8.66
N GLU A 205 -8.13 -7.08 -8.24
CA GLU A 205 -9.46 -6.78 -8.82
C GLU A 205 -9.89 -5.32 -8.65
N LEU A 206 -9.31 -4.58 -7.70
CA LEU A 206 -9.53 -3.13 -7.56
C LEU A 206 -9.05 -2.33 -8.79
N PHE A 207 -8.15 -2.90 -9.60
CA PHE A 207 -7.63 -2.33 -10.84
C PHE A 207 -8.36 -2.81 -12.10
N SER A 208 -9.45 -3.58 -11.94
CA SER A 208 -10.24 -4.10 -13.05
C SER A 208 -10.79 -3.00 -13.95
N THR A 209 -11.18 -3.37 -15.17
CA THR A 209 -11.78 -2.46 -16.16
C THR A 209 -13.03 -1.75 -15.64
N GLN A 210 -13.84 -2.44 -14.82
CA GLN A 210 -15.01 -1.85 -14.15
C GLN A 210 -14.61 -0.68 -13.23
N ASN A 211 -13.41 -0.75 -12.65
CA ASN A 211 -12.84 0.27 -11.78
C ASN A 211 -11.86 1.21 -12.50
N ALA A 212 -11.75 1.15 -13.84
CA ALA A 212 -10.70 1.87 -14.59
C ALA A 212 -10.65 3.39 -14.34
N ILE A 213 -11.79 4.00 -14.02
CA ILE A 213 -11.89 5.45 -13.71
C ILE A 213 -12.02 5.76 -12.21
N SER A 214 -11.97 4.74 -11.35
CA SER A 214 -12.11 4.88 -9.90
C SER A 214 -10.79 5.27 -9.24
N VAL A 215 -10.60 6.57 -9.05
CA VAL A 215 -9.45 7.14 -8.31
C VAL A 215 -9.29 6.49 -6.94
N ASN A 216 -10.39 6.21 -6.24
CA ASN A 216 -10.36 5.70 -4.88
C ASN A 216 -9.85 4.25 -4.85
N SER A 217 -10.41 3.39 -5.71
CA SER A 217 -10.04 1.97 -5.80
C SER A 217 -8.57 1.81 -6.21
N TRP A 218 -8.13 2.53 -7.24
CA TRP A 218 -6.74 2.47 -7.71
C TRP A 218 -5.75 2.97 -6.67
N HIS A 219 -6.08 4.07 -5.98
CA HIS A 219 -5.24 4.59 -4.91
C HIS A 219 -5.17 3.61 -3.73
N GLY A 220 -6.31 3.08 -3.27
CA GLY A 220 -6.35 2.07 -2.21
C GLY A 220 -5.59 0.79 -2.58
N GLY A 221 -5.78 0.31 -3.81
CA GLY A 221 -5.05 -0.83 -4.37
C GLY A 221 -3.54 -0.61 -4.35
N CYS A 222 -3.05 0.54 -4.79
CA CYS A 222 -1.61 0.86 -4.74
C CYS A 222 -1.07 0.82 -3.30
N LEU A 223 -1.79 1.42 -2.34
CA LEU A 223 -1.41 1.38 -0.94
C LEU A 223 -1.36 -0.06 -0.39
N ALA A 224 -2.34 -0.89 -0.76
CA ALA A 224 -2.40 -2.29 -0.35
C ALA A 224 -1.27 -3.12 -0.96
N LEU A 225 -0.99 -2.98 -2.26
CA LEU A 225 0.12 -3.65 -2.95
C LEU A 225 1.47 -3.31 -2.29
N ALA A 226 1.70 -2.03 -1.95
CA ALA A 226 2.90 -1.62 -1.24
C ALA A 226 2.99 -2.26 0.16
N GLU A 227 1.87 -2.32 0.91
CA GLU A 227 1.84 -2.96 2.23
C GLU A 227 2.08 -4.49 2.16
N LEU A 228 1.55 -5.16 1.14
CA LEU A 228 1.75 -6.59 0.87
C LEU A 228 3.20 -6.88 0.48
N ALA A 229 3.76 -6.13 -0.47
CA ALA A 229 5.15 -6.29 -0.92
C ALA A 229 6.16 -6.10 0.23
N ARG A 230 6.04 -5.02 1.02
CA ARG A 230 6.96 -4.76 2.16
C ARG A 230 6.97 -5.87 3.21
N ARG A 231 5.93 -6.70 3.25
CA ARG A 231 5.80 -7.84 4.18
C ARG A 231 6.16 -9.19 3.55
N GLY A 232 6.49 -9.23 2.26
CA GLY A 232 6.76 -10.45 1.53
C GLY A 232 5.50 -11.27 1.23
N LEU A 233 4.32 -10.64 1.21
CA LEU A 233 3.04 -11.33 1.02
C LEU A 233 2.60 -11.32 -0.44
N LEU A 234 3.16 -10.42 -1.25
CA LEU A 234 3.04 -10.47 -2.69
C LEU A 234 4.20 -11.33 -3.20
N LEU A 235 3.88 -12.51 -3.73
CA LEU A 235 4.87 -13.49 -4.17
C LEU A 235 5.35 -13.23 -5.62
N PRO A 236 6.56 -13.68 -5.99
CA PRO A 236 7.15 -13.39 -7.30
C PRO A 236 6.27 -13.77 -8.50
N HIS A 237 5.50 -14.86 -8.42
CA HIS A 237 4.63 -15.30 -9.52
C HIS A 237 3.53 -14.28 -9.87
N ARG A 238 3.18 -13.38 -8.95
CA ARG A 238 2.23 -12.28 -9.19
C ARG A 238 2.88 -11.01 -9.74
N LEU A 239 4.21 -10.92 -9.79
CA LEU A 239 4.92 -9.68 -10.11
C LEU A 239 4.63 -9.18 -11.52
N GLU A 240 4.65 -10.04 -12.53
CA GLU A 240 4.38 -9.65 -13.91
C GLU A 240 3.02 -8.94 -14.05
N ALA A 241 1.95 -9.58 -13.57
CA ALA A 241 0.62 -9.01 -13.60
C ALA A 241 0.56 -7.68 -12.82
N VAL A 242 1.14 -7.63 -11.61
CA VAL A 242 1.10 -6.44 -10.77
C VAL A 242 1.90 -5.28 -11.36
N VAL A 243 3.07 -5.53 -11.96
CA VAL A 243 3.90 -4.50 -12.59
C VAL A 243 3.14 -3.81 -13.71
N GLN A 244 2.41 -4.56 -14.53
CA GLN A 244 1.55 -3.98 -15.57
C GLN A 244 0.47 -3.06 -14.98
N LEU A 245 -0.11 -3.40 -13.82
CA LEU A 245 -1.05 -2.52 -13.11
C LEU A 245 -0.36 -1.24 -12.62
N VAL A 246 0.82 -1.39 -12.01
CA VAL A 246 1.60 -0.28 -11.45
C VAL A 246 2.02 0.69 -12.54
N VAL A 247 2.49 0.21 -13.70
CA VAL A 247 2.86 1.05 -14.85
C VAL A 247 1.66 1.84 -15.36
N ARG A 248 0.46 1.24 -15.42
CA ARG A 248 -0.77 1.97 -15.72
C ARG A 248 -1.10 3.00 -14.64
N ALA A 249 -0.87 2.67 -13.36
CA ALA A 249 -1.14 3.55 -12.23
C ALA A 249 -0.19 4.76 -12.19
N LEU A 250 1.08 4.62 -12.63
CA LEU A 250 2.03 5.73 -12.78
C LEU A 250 1.56 6.78 -13.81
N LYS A 251 0.75 6.36 -14.79
CA LYS A 251 0.18 7.21 -15.84
C LYS A 251 -1.28 7.60 -15.58
N PHE A 252 -1.84 7.27 -14.42
CA PHE A 252 -3.27 7.43 -14.15
C PHE A 252 -3.68 8.90 -14.15
N ASP A 253 -4.45 9.32 -15.14
CA ASP A 253 -5.00 10.67 -15.26
C ASP A 253 -6.42 10.60 -15.86
N VAL A 254 -7.44 10.83 -15.03
CA VAL A 254 -8.84 10.73 -15.45
C VAL A 254 -9.44 12.11 -15.54
N ARG A 255 -9.93 12.46 -16.73
CA ARG A 255 -10.62 13.73 -16.97
C ARG A 255 -11.94 13.77 -16.20
N ARG A 256 -12.11 14.79 -15.37
CA ARG A 256 -13.37 15.11 -14.67
C ARG A 256 -13.72 16.58 -14.91
N GLY A 257 -14.65 16.81 -15.82
CA GLY A 257 -15.06 18.15 -16.22
C GLY A 257 -13.88 18.93 -16.86
N SER A 258 -13.53 20.06 -16.25
CA SER A 258 -12.46 20.96 -16.70
C SER A 258 -11.07 20.63 -16.14
N ALA A 259 -10.94 19.62 -15.26
CA ALA A 259 -9.67 19.21 -14.68
C ALA A 259 -9.47 17.69 -14.80
N SER A 260 -8.32 17.18 -14.37
CA SER A 260 -8.07 15.75 -14.22
C SER A 260 -7.73 15.40 -12.77
N VAL A 261 -8.10 14.19 -12.37
CA VAL A 261 -7.85 13.60 -11.06
C VAL A 261 -6.97 12.37 -11.21
N GLY A 262 -6.18 12.04 -10.18
CA GLY A 262 -5.28 10.89 -10.25
C GLY A 262 -3.90 11.11 -9.62
N ALA A 263 -3.55 12.35 -9.25
CA ALA A 263 -2.26 12.65 -8.64
C ALA A 263 -1.92 11.74 -7.45
N ASN A 264 -2.89 11.47 -6.58
CA ASN A 264 -2.74 10.52 -5.48
C ASN A 264 -2.47 9.09 -5.95
N VAL A 265 -3.14 8.62 -7.02
CA VAL A 265 -2.89 7.29 -7.60
C VAL A 265 -1.46 7.19 -8.12
N ARG A 266 -1.02 8.19 -8.90
CA ARG A 266 0.34 8.22 -9.47
C ARG A 266 1.42 8.31 -8.39
N ASP A 267 1.18 9.08 -7.33
CA ASP A 267 2.05 9.14 -6.13
C ASP A 267 2.11 7.79 -5.40
N ALA A 268 0.95 7.15 -5.18
CA ALA A 268 0.88 5.83 -4.56
C ALA A 268 1.54 4.74 -5.42
N ALA A 269 1.47 4.83 -6.75
CA ALA A 269 2.17 3.92 -7.66
C ALA A 269 3.69 4.07 -7.55
N SER A 270 4.21 5.29 -7.43
CA SER A 270 5.62 5.52 -7.11
C SER A 270 6.00 4.90 -5.76
N PHE A 271 5.11 4.96 -4.76
CA PHE A 271 5.32 4.28 -3.47
C PHE A 271 5.35 2.74 -3.61
N VAL A 272 4.57 2.15 -4.52
CA VAL A 272 4.67 0.71 -4.84
C VAL A 272 6.04 0.39 -5.44
N CYS A 273 6.52 1.16 -6.42
CA CYS A 273 7.85 0.96 -7.00
C CYS A 273 8.97 1.08 -5.95
N TRP A 274 8.86 2.03 -5.03
CA TRP A 274 9.78 2.18 -3.89
C TRP A 274 9.71 0.95 -2.96
N ALA A 275 8.52 0.42 -2.71
CA ALA A 275 8.35 -0.80 -1.92
C ALA A 275 8.99 -2.02 -2.61
N PHE A 276 8.83 -2.16 -3.93
CA PHE A 276 9.43 -3.26 -4.71
C PHE A 276 10.95 -3.26 -4.62
N ALA A 277 11.58 -2.09 -4.79
CA ALA A 277 13.03 -1.91 -4.66
C ALA A 277 13.60 -2.48 -3.36
N ARG A 278 12.81 -2.50 -2.28
CA ARG A 278 13.20 -2.94 -0.95
C ARG A 278 12.74 -4.36 -0.62
N ALA A 279 11.73 -4.85 -1.31
CA ALA A 279 11.09 -6.12 -1.01
C ALA A 279 11.76 -7.28 -1.74
N TYR A 280 12.08 -7.11 -3.02
CA TYR A 280 12.48 -8.20 -3.93
C TYR A 280 13.96 -8.20 -4.27
N ASP A 281 14.47 -9.37 -4.62
CA ASP A 281 15.83 -9.57 -5.11
C ASP A 281 16.02 -9.04 -6.53
N PRO A 282 17.24 -8.61 -6.93
CA PRO A 282 17.51 -8.14 -8.28
C PRO A 282 17.18 -9.18 -9.35
N SER A 283 17.35 -10.47 -9.07
CA SER A 283 17.00 -11.53 -10.04
C SER A 283 15.51 -11.53 -10.36
N ASP A 284 14.66 -11.36 -9.34
CA ASP A 284 13.19 -11.38 -9.50
C ASP A 284 12.68 -10.10 -10.15
N MET A 285 13.34 -8.97 -9.90
CA MET A 285 12.96 -7.68 -10.48
C MET A 285 13.48 -7.48 -11.90
N LEU A 286 14.56 -8.16 -12.30
CA LEU A 286 15.25 -7.97 -13.58
C LEU A 286 14.30 -7.92 -14.80
N PRO A 287 13.33 -8.83 -14.96
CA PRO A 287 12.41 -8.80 -16.10
C PRO A 287 11.52 -7.56 -16.15
N HIS A 288 11.31 -6.92 -15.00
CA HIS A 288 10.38 -5.81 -14.82
C HIS A 288 11.07 -4.44 -14.84
N VAL A 289 12.42 -4.40 -14.76
CA VAL A 289 13.20 -3.17 -14.73
C VAL A 289 12.90 -2.24 -15.91
N PRO A 290 12.88 -2.71 -17.19
CA PRO A 290 12.69 -1.81 -18.32
C PRO A 290 11.37 -1.03 -18.26
N GLU A 291 10.27 -1.70 -17.93
CA GLU A 291 8.94 -1.08 -17.86
C GLU A 291 8.83 -0.12 -16.67
N LEU A 292 9.31 -0.53 -15.49
CA LEU A 292 9.29 0.30 -14.29
C LEU A 292 10.18 1.53 -14.43
N ALA A 293 11.38 1.37 -15.02
CA ALA A 293 12.30 2.47 -15.28
C ALA A 293 11.67 3.50 -16.23
N LYS A 294 11.15 3.04 -17.38
CA LYS A 294 10.47 3.89 -18.36
C LYS A 294 9.29 4.64 -17.72
N GLY A 295 8.42 3.93 -16.98
CA GLY A 295 7.27 4.53 -16.29
C GLY A 295 7.65 5.57 -15.23
N LEU A 296 8.63 5.26 -14.38
CA LEU A 296 9.09 6.16 -13.33
C LEU A 296 9.76 7.41 -13.90
N LEU A 297 10.59 7.29 -14.93
CA LEU A 297 11.27 8.44 -15.51
C LEU A 297 10.32 9.36 -16.28
N VAL A 298 9.36 8.78 -17.01
CA VAL A 298 8.27 9.55 -17.62
C VAL A 298 7.53 10.35 -16.54
N GLN A 299 7.11 9.71 -15.45
CA GLN A 299 6.44 10.43 -14.36
C GLN A 299 7.36 11.48 -13.71
N THR A 300 8.64 11.16 -13.53
CA THR A 300 9.64 12.05 -12.93
C THR A 300 9.75 13.36 -13.68
N VAL A 301 9.74 13.32 -15.02
CA VAL A 301 9.99 14.52 -15.82
C VAL A 301 8.73 15.17 -16.41
N LEU A 302 7.67 14.39 -16.65
CA LEU A 302 6.48 14.82 -17.39
C LEU A 302 5.20 14.91 -16.55
N ASP A 303 5.20 14.57 -15.26
CA ASP A 303 4.00 14.78 -14.43
C ASP A 303 3.73 16.27 -14.19
N ARG A 304 2.47 16.68 -14.23
CA ARG A 304 2.01 18.03 -13.91
C ARG A 304 2.29 18.38 -12.44
N GLU A 305 2.08 17.42 -11.55
CA GLU A 305 2.14 17.61 -10.09
C GLU A 305 3.55 17.42 -9.56
N ILE A 306 4.02 18.40 -8.78
CA ILE A 306 5.38 18.41 -8.24
C ILE A 306 5.65 17.22 -7.30
N ASN A 307 4.66 16.84 -6.50
CA ASN A 307 4.80 15.74 -5.54
C ASN A 307 4.96 14.41 -6.28
N CYS A 308 4.20 14.19 -7.36
CA CYS A 308 4.33 13.00 -8.20
C CYS A 308 5.71 12.90 -8.86
N ARG A 309 6.24 14.01 -9.41
CA ARG A 309 7.61 14.04 -9.98
C ARG A 309 8.68 13.66 -8.95
N ARG A 310 8.56 14.20 -7.74
CA ARG A 310 9.49 13.92 -6.63
C ARG A 310 9.38 12.49 -6.11
N ALA A 311 8.16 11.98 -5.97
CA ALA A 311 7.93 10.60 -5.54
C ALA A 311 8.50 9.60 -6.55
N ALA A 312 8.28 9.83 -7.86
CA ALA A 312 8.81 9.01 -8.92
C ALA A 312 10.34 9.04 -8.98
N SER A 313 10.96 10.23 -8.86
CA SER A 313 12.42 10.36 -8.80
C SER A 313 13.01 9.60 -7.61
N ALA A 314 12.42 9.76 -6.42
CA ALA A 314 12.87 9.05 -5.22
C ALA A 314 12.72 7.53 -5.35
N ALA A 315 11.63 7.05 -5.96
CA ALA A 315 11.42 5.64 -6.24
C ALA A 315 12.43 5.09 -7.27
N PHE A 316 12.73 5.86 -8.32
CA PHE A 316 13.76 5.51 -9.30
C PHE A 316 15.14 5.41 -8.63
N GLN A 317 15.51 6.41 -7.82
CA GLN A 317 16.76 6.41 -7.06
C GLN A 317 16.87 5.18 -6.14
N GLU A 318 15.82 4.84 -5.40
CA GLU A 318 15.80 3.65 -4.53
C GLU A 318 16.02 2.36 -5.34
N ASN A 319 15.42 2.26 -6.53
CA ASN A 319 15.59 1.10 -7.40
C ASN A 319 17.02 1.02 -7.97
N VAL A 320 17.58 2.12 -8.48
CA VAL A 320 18.98 2.18 -8.93
C VAL A 320 19.94 1.72 -7.83
N GLY A 321 19.73 2.17 -6.59
CA GLY A 321 20.62 1.85 -5.47
C GLY A 321 20.48 0.42 -4.91
N ARG A 322 19.34 -0.25 -5.07
CA ARG A 322 19.07 -1.57 -4.45
C ARG A 322 18.95 -2.73 -5.40
N GLN A 323 18.46 -2.47 -6.60
CA GLN A 323 18.24 -3.47 -7.63
C GLN A 323 19.43 -3.50 -8.59
N GLY A 324 20.05 -2.35 -8.86
CA GLY A 324 21.01 -2.23 -9.95
C GLY A 324 20.34 -2.48 -11.31
N ASN A 325 21.12 -2.55 -12.38
CA ASN A 325 20.64 -2.89 -13.73
C ASN A 325 19.65 -1.88 -14.36
N TYR A 326 19.55 -0.66 -13.83
CA TYR A 326 18.84 0.44 -14.49
C TYR A 326 19.79 1.14 -15.47
N PRO A 327 19.53 1.11 -16.79
CA PRO A 327 20.39 1.75 -17.79
C PRO A 327 20.68 3.20 -17.43
N HIS A 328 21.96 3.58 -17.38
CA HIS A 328 22.41 4.95 -17.02
C HIS A 328 21.83 5.49 -15.70
N GLY A 329 21.43 4.60 -14.77
CA GLY A 329 20.69 4.99 -13.57
C GLY A 329 21.43 5.99 -12.68
N ILE A 330 22.75 5.84 -12.53
CA ILE A 330 23.58 6.76 -11.73
C ILE A 330 23.60 8.15 -12.37
N ASP A 331 23.87 8.23 -13.67
CA ASP A 331 23.92 9.50 -14.41
C ASP A 331 22.57 10.23 -14.39
N ILE A 332 21.47 9.49 -14.45
CA ILE A 332 20.11 10.04 -14.39
C ILE A 332 19.79 10.55 -12.97
N VAL A 333 20.07 9.76 -11.93
CA VAL A 333 19.80 10.15 -10.53
C VAL A 333 20.50 11.46 -10.16
N THR A 334 21.72 11.70 -10.64
CA THR A 334 22.45 12.95 -10.37
C THR A 334 21.80 14.18 -11.03
N ARG A 335 20.98 13.98 -12.08
CA ARG A 335 20.27 15.04 -12.82
C ARG A 335 18.80 15.16 -12.46
N THR A 336 18.21 14.16 -11.80
CA THR A 336 16.81 14.16 -11.36
C THR A 336 16.65 14.48 -9.87
N ASP A 337 17.47 15.36 -9.31
CA ASP A 337 17.39 15.72 -7.89
C ASP A 337 16.07 16.44 -7.51
N TYR A 338 15.84 16.56 -6.20
CA TYR A 338 14.62 17.13 -5.62
C TYR A 338 14.26 18.55 -6.12
N PHE A 339 15.27 19.36 -6.45
CA PHE A 339 15.11 20.72 -6.96
C PHE A 339 14.92 20.72 -8.47
N ALA A 340 15.73 19.93 -9.20
CA ALA A 340 15.67 19.81 -10.65
C ALA A 340 14.27 19.39 -11.13
N VAL A 341 13.68 18.36 -10.50
CA VAL A 341 12.32 17.90 -10.82
C VAL A 341 11.23 18.73 -10.11
N GLY A 342 11.63 19.59 -9.17
CA GLY A 342 10.74 20.53 -8.48
C GLY A 342 10.16 21.58 -9.42
N ASN A 343 10.99 22.14 -10.31
CA ASN A 343 10.57 23.13 -11.30
C ASN A 343 10.02 22.45 -12.56
N ARG A 344 8.73 22.69 -12.89
CA ARG A 344 8.06 22.05 -14.03
C ARG A 344 8.73 22.36 -15.37
N SER A 345 9.10 23.61 -15.62
CA SER A 345 9.75 23.99 -16.89
C SER A 345 11.13 23.37 -17.01
N ASN A 346 11.93 23.38 -15.94
CA ASN A 346 13.23 22.71 -15.92
C ASN A 346 13.10 21.20 -16.16
N SER A 347 12.14 20.58 -15.49
CA SER A 347 11.83 19.15 -15.62
C SER A 347 11.53 18.76 -17.08
N PHE A 348 10.67 19.53 -17.76
CA PHE A 348 10.27 19.25 -19.14
C PHE A 348 11.34 19.64 -20.17
N LEU A 349 12.05 20.75 -19.97
CA LEU A 349 12.88 21.37 -21.02
C LEU A 349 14.39 21.17 -20.83
N VAL A 350 14.82 20.65 -19.69
CA VAL A 350 16.24 20.41 -19.39
C VAL A 350 16.46 18.97 -18.97
N VAL A 351 15.69 18.48 -18.00
CA VAL A 351 15.87 17.12 -17.46
C VAL A 351 15.33 16.06 -18.43
N ALA A 352 14.13 16.25 -18.99
CA ALA A 352 13.58 15.29 -19.96
C ALA A 352 14.46 15.12 -21.22
N PRO A 353 14.96 16.20 -21.87
CA PRO A 353 15.87 16.05 -23.00
C PRO A 353 17.18 15.35 -22.65
N TYR A 354 17.73 15.61 -21.46
CA TYR A 354 18.92 14.90 -20.98
C TYR A 354 18.67 13.39 -20.87
N ILE A 355 17.55 12.97 -20.29
CA ILE A 355 17.20 11.54 -20.16
C ILE A 355 16.94 10.92 -21.54
N ALA A 356 16.35 11.67 -22.46
CA ALA A 356 16.07 11.22 -23.82
C ALA A 356 17.34 11.01 -24.68
N LEU A 357 18.53 11.40 -24.20
CA LEU A 357 19.82 11.02 -24.82
C LEU A 357 20.11 9.52 -24.68
N PHE A 358 19.46 8.84 -23.73
CA PHE A 358 19.61 7.41 -23.52
C PHE A 358 18.51 6.66 -24.26
N GLU A 359 18.89 5.83 -25.23
CA GLU A 359 17.99 5.08 -26.12
C GLU A 359 16.91 4.29 -25.35
N ALA A 360 17.27 3.73 -24.19
CA ALA A 360 16.36 2.99 -23.32
C ALA A 360 15.12 3.78 -22.84
N TYR A 361 15.20 5.12 -22.84
CA TYR A 361 14.15 5.99 -22.29
C TYR A 361 13.58 6.99 -23.30
N GLN A 362 14.29 7.25 -24.40
CA GLN A 362 13.89 8.23 -25.41
C GLN A 362 12.47 7.98 -25.94
N GLU A 363 12.23 6.77 -26.42
CA GLU A 363 10.93 6.34 -26.97
C GLU A 363 9.80 6.56 -25.95
N GLY A 364 9.99 6.12 -24.70
CA GLY A 364 8.97 6.26 -23.67
C GLY A 364 8.60 7.70 -23.31
N ILE A 365 9.57 8.62 -23.38
CA ILE A 365 9.35 10.06 -23.18
C ILE A 365 8.56 10.64 -24.35
N ILE A 366 8.96 10.32 -25.59
CA ILE A 366 8.31 10.82 -26.82
C ILE A 366 6.87 10.30 -26.89
N ASP A 367 6.67 9.00 -26.75
CA ASP A 367 5.36 8.36 -26.82
C ASP A 367 4.41 8.96 -25.78
N TYR A 368 4.87 9.12 -24.54
CA TYR A 368 4.03 9.70 -23.50
C TYR A 368 3.63 11.15 -23.81
N ALA A 369 4.58 11.96 -24.29
CA ALA A 369 4.32 13.34 -24.68
C ALA A 369 3.30 13.42 -25.82
N VAL A 370 3.44 12.57 -26.84
CA VAL A 370 2.57 12.54 -28.03
C VAL A 370 1.17 12.00 -27.68
N GLU A 371 1.09 10.86 -27.02
CA GLU A 371 -0.17 10.16 -26.74
C GLU A 371 -1.02 10.89 -25.70
N PHE A 372 -0.40 11.35 -24.61
CA PHE A 372 -1.12 11.88 -23.45
C PHE A 372 -1.02 13.39 -23.32
N GLN A 373 0.15 13.99 -23.58
CA GLN A 373 0.38 15.39 -23.19
C GLN A 373 -0.01 16.42 -24.23
N LEU A 374 0.19 16.17 -25.53
CA LEU A 374 -0.21 17.11 -26.60
C LEU A 374 -1.73 17.34 -26.64
N ARG A 375 -2.52 16.38 -26.15
CA ARG A 375 -3.99 16.46 -26.06
C ARG A 375 -4.47 16.74 -24.64
N HIS A 376 -3.57 16.96 -23.69
CA HIS A 376 -3.90 17.21 -22.29
C HIS A 376 -4.72 18.51 -22.15
N TRP A 377 -5.66 18.56 -21.20
CA TRP A 377 -6.57 19.70 -21.03
C TRP A 377 -5.86 21.00 -20.59
N ASP A 378 -4.78 20.88 -19.79
CA ASP A 378 -3.94 22.01 -19.35
C ASP A 378 -3.07 22.52 -20.51
N LYS A 379 -3.28 23.79 -20.91
CA LYS A 379 -2.53 24.45 -21.97
C LYS A 379 -1.03 24.50 -21.71
N ASN A 380 -0.61 24.68 -20.45
CA ASN A 380 0.80 24.78 -20.12
C ASN A 380 1.51 23.44 -20.30
N ILE A 381 0.84 22.33 -19.99
CA ILE A 381 1.37 20.99 -20.26
C ILE A 381 1.54 20.77 -21.76
N ARG A 382 0.55 21.16 -22.58
CA ARG A 382 0.66 21.06 -24.05
C ARG A 382 1.84 21.86 -24.59
N LEU A 383 2.01 23.11 -24.15
CA LEU A 383 3.09 23.99 -24.61
C LEU A 383 4.48 23.46 -24.22
N LEU A 384 4.63 23.00 -22.97
CA LEU A 384 5.89 22.40 -22.51
C LEU A 384 6.21 21.12 -23.29
N SER A 385 5.21 20.27 -23.54
CA SER A 385 5.40 19.01 -24.26
C SER A 385 5.74 19.23 -25.73
N ALA A 386 5.10 20.20 -26.40
CA ALA A 386 5.46 20.59 -27.76
C ALA A 386 6.89 21.15 -27.85
N SER A 387 7.31 21.92 -26.84
CA SER A 387 8.66 22.47 -26.76
C SER A 387 9.71 21.38 -26.49
N LEU A 388 9.38 20.41 -25.62
CA LEU A 388 10.18 19.21 -25.39
C LEU A 388 10.36 18.43 -26.70
N LEU A 389 9.27 18.09 -27.40
CA LEU A 389 9.34 17.32 -28.65
C LEU A 389 10.20 18.03 -29.69
N ARG A 390 10.01 19.34 -29.89
CA ARG A 390 10.87 20.16 -30.78
C ARG A 390 12.35 20.09 -30.42
N SER A 391 12.69 19.95 -29.14
CA SER A 391 14.09 19.84 -28.69
C SER A 391 14.70 18.47 -28.96
N LEU A 392 13.87 17.45 -29.21
CA LEU A 392 14.30 16.07 -29.46
C LEU A 392 14.45 15.74 -30.95
N GLY A 393 13.95 16.60 -31.85
CA GLY A 393 13.97 16.41 -33.31
C GLY A 393 12.59 16.61 -33.88
#